data_AF-F3AM66-F1
#
_entry.id   AF-F3AM66-F1
#
_cell.length_a   1.000
_cell.length_b   1.000
_cell.length_c   1.000
_cell.angle_alpha   90.00
_cell.angle_beta   90.00
_cell.angle_gamma   90.00
#
_symmetry.space_group_name_H-M   'P 1'
#
loop_
_entity.id
_entity.type
_entity.pdbx_description
1 polymer ?
#
loop_
_entity_poly.entity_id
_entity_poly.type
_entity_poly.pdbx_seq_one_letter_code
_entity_poly.pdbx_strand_id
1 'polypeptide(L)'
;MTTFKHRKVQKKRKYGLYALLVGLIAAAILALSVFLLFHIQKIEVTGIEMLTQQEVSDWVKSDTMSGNSLYVLWKSKFRPDKLLPMMKSAEISMKNPWTIKVKIEEHKLLGGILYENEYAYFDEEGTVLKKQTESIPGIPLVEGLGVKKVVLNHKVKAENRKVFSYVIQVGKVVEKWELSPEKIVFNGTEATLHFGTIAVNIGDENFDDRVAQITPILEKLQGKSGTVHLENFTMQSTLISFRPTVEAEDGTVTEGEDQILDETGATDSGEQTGADSYNEDWEAEPQYDESVTYGDGTEIYDDETGSYEDGSGTYDDGSENYDGTGNYDDGSGMGY
;
A
#
# COMPACT_ATOMS: atom_id res chain seq x y z
N MET A 1 -61.88 -75.45 -26.77
CA MET A 1 -60.54 -75.28 -27.40
C MET A 1 -60.48 -73.80 -27.82
N THR A 2 -59.50 -72.98 -27.46
CA THR A 2 -58.06 -73.24 -27.32
C THR A 2 -57.41 -72.07 -26.55
N THR A 3 -56.71 -72.42 -25.46
CA THR A 3 -55.46 -71.84 -24.91
C THR A 3 -55.23 -70.31 -24.76
N PHE A 4 -55.08 -69.92 -23.48
CA PHE A 4 -54.41 -68.70 -22.99
C PHE A 4 -52.98 -68.55 -23.52
N LYS A 5 -52.56 -67.30 -23.84
CA LYS A 5 -51.14 -66.94 -23.97
C LYS A 5 -50.84 -65.64 -23.23
N HIS A 6 -50.61 -65.74 -21.91
CA HIS A 6 -50.03 -64.64 -21.13
C HIS A 6 -48.62 -64.32 -21.64
N ARG A 7 -48.47 -63.17 -22.31
CA ARG A 7 -47.19 -62.65 -22.78
C ARG A 7 -46.43 -62.06 -21.59
N LYS A 8 -45.49 -62.84 -21.02
CA LYS A 8 -44.60 -62.40 -19.93
C LYS A 8 -43.69 -61.26 -20.40
N VAL A 9 -44.05 -60.01 -20.11
CA VAL A 9 -43.18 -58.83 -20.27
C VAL A 9 -42.45 -58.57 -18.95
N GLN A 10 -41.55 -59.46 -18.54
CA GLN A 10 -40.71 -59.21 -17.35
C GLN A 10 -39.37 -59.92 -17.50
N LYS A 11 -38.37 -59.28 -18.13
CA LYS A 11 -36.96 -59.71 -18.03
C LYS A 11 -35.90 -58.70 -18.51
N LYS A 12 -36.23 -57.42 -18.71
CA LYS A 12 -35.23 -56.37 -19.05
C LYS A 12 -34.79 -55.49 -17.87
N ARG A 13 -35.49 -55.53 -16.73
CA ARG A 13 -35.17 -54.73 -15.52
C ARG A 13 -33.88 -55.15 -14.80
N LYS A 14 -33.45 -56.42 -14.93
CA LYS A 14 -32.28 -56.96 -14.20
C LYS A 14 -30.93 -56.45 -14.75
N TYR A 15 -30.82 -56.25 -16.07
CA TYR A 15 -29.61 -55.71 -16.70
C TYR A 15 -29.47 -54.20 -16.50
N GLY A 16 -30.58 -53.45 -16.43
CA GLY A 16 -30.57 -52.02 -16.13
C GLY A 16 -30.12 -51.72 -14.70
N LEU A 17 -30.56 -52.53 -13.72
CA LEU A 17 -30.12 -52.38 -12.33
C LEU A 17 -28.65 -52.76 -12.14
N TYR A 18 -28.17 -53.79 -12.85
CA TYR A 18 -26.74 -54.15 -12.86
C TYR A 18 -25.88 -53.06 -13.52
N ALA A 19 -26.30 -52.50 -14.65
CA ALA A 19 -25.61 -51.39 -15.29
C ALA A 19 -25.57 -50.12 -14.41
N LEU A 20 -26.66 -49.82 -13.70
CA LEU A 20 -26.71 -48.73 -12.73
C LEU A 20 -25.77 -48.98 -11.54
N LEU A 21 -25.74 -50.20 -11.00
CA LEU A 21 -24.85 -50.56 -9.89
C LEU A 21 -23.37 -50.48 -10.32
N VAL A 22 -23.02 -51.02 -11.48
CA VAL A 22 -21.66 -50.91 -12.05
C VAL A 22 -21.29 -49.45 -12.31
N GLY A 23 -22.24 -48.65 -12.83
CA GLY A 23 -22.06 -47.21 -13.02
C GLY A 23 -21.81 -46.46 -11.71
N LEU A 24 -22.55 -46.79 -10.64
CA LEU A 24 -22.34 -46.21 -9.30
C LEU A 24 -20.99 -46.59 -8.72
N ILE A 25 -20.57 -47.86 -8.85
CA ILE A 25 -19.24 -48.30 -8.39
C ILE A 25 -18.14 -47.59 -9.17
N ALA A 26 -18.26 -47.48 -10.50
CA ALA A 26 -17.31 -46.75 -11.32
C ALA A 26 -17.24 -45.26 -10.93
N ALA A 27 -18.39 -44.63 -10.68
CA ALA A 27 -18.46 -43.25 -10.20
C ALA A 27 -17.81 -43.10 -8.81
N ALA A 28 -18.01 -44.05 -7.90
CA ALA A 28 -17.39 -44.04 -6.58
C ALA A 28 -15.87 -44.19 -6.65
N ILE A 29 -15.36 -45.09 -7.50
CA ILE A 29 -13.92 -45.26 -7.73
C ILE A 29 -13.33 -43.97 -8.32
N LEU A 30 -13.99 -43.35 -9.29
CA LEU A 30 -13.56 -42.08 -9.87
C LEU A 30 -13.54 -40.96 -8.83
N ALA A 31 -14.60 -40.82 -8.03
CA ALA A 31 -14.68 -39.84 -6.97
C ALA A 31 -13.57 -40.01 -5.93
N LEU A 32 -13.32 -41.26 -5.48
CA LEU A 32 -12.25 -41.57 -4.55
C LEU A 32 -10.87 -41.29 -5.16
N SER A 33 -10.69 -41.62 -6.44
CA SER A 33 -9.44 -41.36 -7.17
C SER A 33 -9.15 -39.86 -7.25
N VAL A 34 -10.16 -39.04 -7.58
CA VAL A 34 -10.04 -37.57 -7.59
C VAL A 34 -9.77 -37.03 -6.19
N PHE A 35 -10.44 -37.55 -5.18
CA PHE A 35 -10.21 -37.14 -3.80
C PHE A 35 -8.76 -37.38 -3.34
N LEU A 36 -8.18 -38.54 -3.67
CA LEU A 36 -6.81 -38.91 -3.32
C LEU A 36 -5.75 -38.16 -4.15
N LEU A 37 -5.96 -38.06 -5.46
CA LEU A 37 -5.01 -37.42 -6.38
C LEU A 37 -4.87 -35.91 -6.13
N PHE A 38 -5.97 -35.25 -5.73
CA PHE A 38 -6.00 -33.81 -5.52
C PHE A 38 -5.77 -33.41 -4.06
N HIS A 39 -5.31 -34.33 -3.21
CA HIS A 39 -4.93 -33.99 -1.85
C HIS A 39 -3.61 -33.19 -1.85
N ILE A 40 -3.62 -32.03 -1.20
CA ILE A 40 -2.48 -31.10 -1.20
C ILE A 40 -1.37 -31.67 -0.32
N GLN A 41 -0.24 -31.98 -0.94
CA GLN A 41 0.98 -32.40 -0.24
C GLN A 41 1.95 -31.23 -0.05
N LYS A 42 1.93 -30.26 -0.97
CA LYS A 42 2.89 -29.15 -0.99
C LYS A 42 2.22 -27.83 -1.38
N ILE A 43 2.59 -26.77 -0.66
CA ILE A 43 2.24 -25.39 -0.99
C ILE A 43 3.55 -24.63 -1.26
N GLU A 44 3.73 -24.23 -2.51
CA GLU A 44 4.85 -23.39 -2.94
C GLU A 44 4.40 -21.94 -2.88
N VAL A 45 5.01 -21.13 -2.01
CA VAL A 45 4.67 -19.71 -1.88
C VAL A 45 5.81 -18.87 -2.47
N THR A 46 5.45 -17.84 -3.23
CA THR A 46 6.37 -16.91 -3.90
C THR A 46 5.89 -15.47 -3.73
N GLY A 47 6.81 -14.50 -3.72
CA GLY A 47 6.48 -13.07 -3.54
C GLY A 47 6.22 -12.67 -2.09
N ILE A 48 6.83 -13.41 -1.15
CA ILE A 48 6.83 -13.06 0.27
C ILE A 48 8.05 -12.17 0.53
N GLU A 49 7.85 -11.05 1.22
CA GLU A 49 8.91 -10.16 1.66
C GLU A 49 8.93 -10.04 3.20
N MET A 50 7.77 -9.71 3.80
CA MET A 50 7.62 -9.48 5.24
C MET A 50 6.79 -10.54 5.95
N LEU A 51 5.93 -11.26 5.24
CA LEU A 51 5.19 -12.40 5.79
C LEU A 51 6.09 -13.63 5.91
N THR A 52 5.58 -14.69 6.54
CA THR A 52 6.24 -15.99 6.54
C THR A 52 5.48 -16.99 5.66
N GLN A 53 6.18 -17.97 5.10
CA GLN A 53 5.55 -19.05 4.33
C GLN A 53 4.49 -19.80 5.16
N GLN A 54 4.68 -19.88 6.48
CA GLN A 54 3.74 -20.52 7.40
C GLN A 54 2.43 -19.73 7.50
N GLU A 55 2.50 -18.41 7.70
CA GLU A 55 1.31 -17.55 7.75
C GLU A 55 0.48 -17.64 6.45
N VAL A 56 1.15 -17.63 5.29
CA VAL A 56 0.45 -17.79 4.01
C VAL A 56 -0.14 -19.19 3.87
N SER A 57 0.58 -20.22 4.31
CA SER A 57 0.10 -21.61 4.26
C SER A 57 -1.13 -21.81 5.15
N ASP A 58 -1.13 -21.21 6.34
CA ASP A 58 -2.24 -21.27 7.28
C ASP A 58 -3.44 -20.46 6.78
N TRP A 59 -3.20 -19.32 6.13
CA TRP A 59 -4.25 -18.56 5.43
C TRP A 59 -4.94 -19.40 4.33
N VAL A 60 -4.17 -20.09 3.49
CA VAL A 60 -4.73 -21.00 2.46
C VAL A 60 -5.50 -22.17 3.09
N LYS A 61 -5.01 -22.69 4.22
CA LYS A 61 -5.59 -23.83 4.94
C LYS A 61 -6.65 -23.46 5.99
N SER A 62 -7.10 -22.21 6.01
CA SER A 62 -8.04 -21.70 7.01
C SER A 62 -9.39 -22.42 7.06
N ASP A 63 -9.76 -23.16 6.01
CA ASP A 63 -10.99 -23.95 5.91
C ASP A 63 -10.72 -25.45 6.00
N THR A 64 -11.65 -26.16 6.65
CA THR A 64 -11.70 -27.62 6.78
C THR A 64 -11.55 -28.38 5.45
N MET A 65 -12.05 -27.82 4.33
CA MET A 65 -11.93 -28.45 3.01
C MET A 65 -10.70 -28.01 2.20
N SER A 66 -9.87 -27.10 2.72
CA SER A 66 -8.65 -26.59 2.07
C SER A 66 -7.52 -27.62 1.96
N GLY A 67 -7.77 -28.90 2.25
CA GLY A 67 -6.85 -30.01 1.96
C GLY A 67 -6.91 -30.52 0.52
N ASN A 68 -7.86 -30.05 -0.29
CA ASN A 68 -8.01 -30.45 -1.69
C ASN A 68 -7.68 -29.30 -2.66
N SER A 69 -6.81 -29.54 -3.63
CA SER A 69 -6.31 -28.50 -4.53
C SER A 69 -7.38 -27.97 -5.48
N LEU A 70 -8.29 -28.83 -5.95
CA LEU A 70 -9.40 -28.40 -6.80
C LEU A 70 -10.39 -27.53 -6.03
N TYR A 71 -10.66 -27.88 -4.76
CA TYR A 71 -11.48 -27.06 -3.87
C TYR A 71 -10.87 -25.68 -3.65
N VAL A 72 -9.58 -25.62 -3.29
CA VAL A 72 -8.89 -24.34 -3.06
C VAL A 72 -8.89 -23.46 -4.31
N LEU A 73 -8.63 -24.03 -5.49
CA LEU A 73 -8.68 -23.27 -6.76
C LEU A 73 -10.08 -22.74 -7.08
N TRP A 74 -11.10 -23.58 -6.90
CA TRP A 74 -12.48 -23.16 -7.14
C TRP A 74 -12.88 -22.07 -6.16
N LYS A 75 -12.59 -22.26 -4.87
CA LYS A 75 -12.86 -21.30 -3.81
C LYS A 75 -12.16 -19.97 -4.10
N SER A 76 -10.87 -19.95 -4.43
CA SER A 76 -10.17 -18.68 -4.67
C SER A 76 -10.77 -17.88 -5.84
N LYS A 77 -11.39 -18.53 -6.83
CA LYS A 77 -12.01 -17.86 -7.98
C LYS A 77 -13.41 -17.33 -7.69
N PHE A 78 -14.23 -18.09 -6.95
CA PHE A 78 -15.64 -17.77 -6.75
C PHE A 78 -15.95 -17.18 -5.37
N ARG A 79 -15.10 -17.43 -4.38
CA ARG A 79 -15.25 -17.12 -2.95
C ARG A 79 -13.87 -16.81 -2.35
N PRO A 80 -13.16 -15.76 -2.81
CA PRO A 80 -11.82 -15.45 -2.33
C PRO A 80 -11.85 -15.21 -0.81
N ASP A 81 -10.84 -15.75 -0.12
CA ASP A 81 -10.67 -15.52 1.32
C ASP A 81 -10.27 -14.07 1.59
N LYS A 82 -10.63 -13.56 2.77
CA LYS A 82 -10.17 -12.24 3.20
C LYS A 82 -8.65 -12.27 3.29
N LEU A 83 -8.00 -11.34 2.61
CA LEU A 83 -6.54 -11.20 2.61
C LEU A 83 -6.02 -10.85 4.00
N LEU A 84 -4.81 -11.30 4.32
CA LEU A 84 -4.09 -10.81 5.49
C LEU A 84 -3.77 -9.32 5.29
N PRO A 85 -3.66 -8.51 6.37
CA PRO A 85 -3.41 -7.08 6.25
C PRO A 85 -2.22 -6.68 5.37
N MET A 86 -1.16 -7.48 5.42
CA MET A 86 0.05 -7.22 4.64
C MET A 86 -0.08 -7.62 3.16
N MET A 87 -1.10 -8.40 2.78
CA MET A 87 -1.30 -8.87 1.41
C MET A 87 -2.10 -7.86 0.59
N LYS A 88 -1.49 -7.32 -0.45
CA LYS A 88 -2.15 -6.50 -1.47
C LYS A 88 -2.91 -7.36 -2.46
N SER A 89 -2.30 -8.46 -2.91
CA SER A 89 -2.95 -9.44 -3.79
C SER A 89 -2.46 -10.86 -3.52
N ALA A 90 -3.30 -11.85 -3.82
CA ALA A 90 -2.97 -13.26 -3.71
C ALA A 90 -3.52 -14.03 -4.92
N GLU A 91 -2.64 -14.67 -5.67
CA GLU A 91 -2.99 -15.52 -6.81
C GLU A 91 -2.70 -16.98 -6.47
N ILE A 92 -3.75 -17.81 -6.50
CA ILE A 92 -3.64 -19.23 -6.24
C ILE A 92 -3.78 -20.00 -7.55
N SER A 93 -2.76 -20.80 -7.86
CA SER A 93 -2.71 -21.64 -9.05
C SER A 93 -2.27 -23.07 -8.70
N MET A 94 -2.58 -24.02 -9.56
CA MET A 94 -2.22 -25.42 -9.35
C MET A 94 -1.08 -25.78 -10.31
N LYS A 95 0.01 -26.29 -9.75
CA LYS A 95 1.17 -26.76 -10.52
C LYS A 95 0.97 -28.20 -10.96
N ASN A 96 0.44 -29.03 -10.07
CA ASN A 96 0.03 -30.41 -10.31
C ASN A 96 -1.07 -30.78 -9.29
N PRO A 97 -1.77 -31.91 -9.43
CA PRO A 97 -2.92 -32.23 -8.57
C PRO A 97 -2.64 -32.17 -7.05
N TRP A 98 -1.41 -32.42 -6.60
CA TRP A 98 -1.03 -32.41 -5.18
C TRP A 98 -0.20 -31.19 -4.75
N THR A 99 0.06 -30.23 -5.65
CA THR A 99 0.91 -29.05 -5.38
C THR A 99 0.23 -27.77 -5.84
N ILE A 100 0.01 -26.86 -4.91
CA ILE A 100 -0.49 -25.50 -5.17
C ILE A 100 0.68 -24.53 -5.17
N LYS A 101 0.62 -23.55 -6.08
CA LYS A 101 1.47 -22.38 -6.09
C LYS A 101 0.66 -21.15 -5.70
N VAL A 102 1.16 -20.41 -4.72
CA VAL A 102 0.56 -19.19 -4.21
C VAL A 102 1.53 -18.05 -4.49
N LYS A 103 1.12 -17.09 -5.30
CA LYS A 103 1.87 -15.86 -5.55
C LYS A 103 1.23 -14.74 -4.74
N ILE A 104 2.00 -14.17 -3.83
CA ILE A 104 1.58 -13.05 -3.00
C ILE A 104 2.25 -11.78 -3.53
N GLU A 105 1.51 -10.68 -3.48
CA GLU A 105 2.05 -9.32 -3.55
C GLU A 105 1.76 -8.68 -2.22
N GLU A 106 2.80 -8.24 -1.51
CA GLU A 106 2.65 -7.56 -0.23
C GLU A 106 2.53 -6.05 -0.44
N HIS A 107 1.83 -5.38 0.49
CA HIS A 107 1.93 -3.93 0.59
C HIS A 107 3.36 -3.53 0.95
N LYS A 108 3.82 -2.40 0.44
CA LYS A 108 5.10 -1.84 0.89
C LYS A 108 4.90 -0.98 2.11
N LEU A 109 5.85 -1.06 3.04
CA LEU A 109 5.86 -0.27 4.26
C LEU A 109 6.68 0.99 4.02
N LEU A 110 6.04 2.15 4.12
CA LEU A 110 6.69 3.44 3.89
C LEU A 110 7.47 3.95 5.11
N GLY A 111 7.09 3.48 6.30
CA GLY A 111 7.72 3.91 7.54
C GLY A 111 7.08 3.27 8.77
N GLY A 112 7.77 3.42 9.90
CA GLY A 112 7.29 2.99 11.22
C GLY A 112 7.17 4.16 12.18
N ILE A 113 6.19 4.13 13.08
CA ILE A 113 6.05 5.11 14.17
C ILE A 113 6.18 4.37 15.49
N LEU A 114 7.00 4.88 16.40
CA LEU A 114 7.05 4.40 17.78
C LEU A 114 5.87 4.97 18.57
N TYR A 115 4.97 4.09 19.02
CA TYR A 115 3.77 4.46 19.77
C TYR A 115 3.56 3.46 20.91
N GLU A 116 3.47 3.95 22.15
CA GLU A 116 3.27 3.10 23.35
C GLU A 116 4.25 1.90 23.43
N ASN A 117 5.54 2.15 23.15
CA ASN A 117 6.62 1.16 23.16
C ASN A 117 6.53 0.06 22.07
N GLU A 118 5.66 0.22 21.07
CA GLU A 118 5.61 -0.64 19.89
C GLU A 118 5.86 0.16 18.62
N TYR A 119 6.56 -0.45 17.67
CA TYR A 119 6.69 0.07 16.31
C TYR A 119 5.45 -0.32 15.50
N ALA A 120 4.78 0.68 14.95
CA ALA A 120 3.65 0.50 14.06
C ALA A 120 4.02 0.93 12.65
N TYR A 121 4.00 -0.03 11.72
CA TYR A 121 4.38 0.15 10.34
C TYR A 121 3.17 0.40 9.46
N PHE A 122 3.27 1.38 8.57
CA PHE A 122 2.17 1.82 7.72
C PHE A 122 2.54 1.81 6.23
N ASP A 123 1.51 1.69 5.40
CA ASP A 123 1.61 1.63 3.94
C ASP A 123 1.44 3.00 3.25
N GLU A 124 1.36 2.97 1.92
CA GLU A 124 1.13 4.13 1.04
C GLU A 124 -0.16 4.91 1.27
N GLU A 125 -1.11 4.33 2.02
CA GLU A 125 -2.35 4.98 2.42
C GLU A 125 -2.33 5.46 3.88
N GLY A 126 -1.24 5.20 4.60
CA GLY A 126 -1.11 5.44 6.02
C GLY A 126 -1.86 4.44 6.89
N THR A 127 -2.22 3.27 6.35
CA THR A 127 -2.85 2.17 7.09
C THR A 127 -1.80 1.37 7.82
N VAL A 128 -2.00 1.14 9.12
CA VAL A 128 -1.07 0.33 9.93
C VAL A 128 -1.24 -1.14 9.58
N LEU A 129 -0.22 -1.76 8.99
CA LEU A 129 -0.26 -3.16 8.55
C LEU A 129 0.45 -4.12 9.51
N LYS A 130 1.42 -3.61 10.29
CA LYS A 130 2.19 -4.42 11.22
C LYS A 130 2.51 -3.66 12.50
N LYS A 131 2.52 -4.39 13.63
CA LYS A 131 2.99 -3.90 14.92
C LYS A 131 3.95 -4.90 15.53
N GLN A 132 5.05 -4.43 16.10
CA GLN A 132 6.04 -5.25 16.78
C GLN A 132 6.89 -4.42 17.74
N THR A 133 7.53 -5.08 18.71
CA THR A 133 8.39 -4.43 19.72
C THR A 133 9.80 -4.13 19.21
N GLU A 134 10.26 -4.85 18.19
CA GLU A 134 11.58 -4.66 17.57
C GLU A 134 11.45 -3.87 16.28
N SER A 135 12.45 -3.06 15.93
CA SER A 135 12.44 -2.35 14.65
C SER A 135 12.76 -3.30 13.49
N ILE A 136 12.13 -3.05 12.34
CA ILE A 136 12.43 -3.73 11.08
C ILE A 136 13.57 -2.98 10.38
N PRO A 137 14.74 -3.61 10.16
CA PRO A 137 15.83 -2.99 9.43
C PRO A 137 15.42 -2.60 8.01
N GLY A 138 15.89 -1.44 7.54
CA GLY A 138 15.60 -0.92 6.20
C GLY A 138 14.28 -0.16 6.06
N ILE A 139 13.42 -0.15 7.08
CA ILE A 139 12.22 0.69 7.10
C ILE A 139 12.46 1.91 8.00
N PRO A 140 12.33 3.14 7.48
CA PRO A 140 12.60 4.33 8.26
C PRO A 140 11.63 4.51 9.42
N LEU A 141 12.15 4.95 10.56
CA LEU A 141 11.33 5.39 11.68
C LEU A 141 10.97 6.86 11.55
N VAL A 142 9.69 7.19 11.68
CA VAL A 142 9.18 8.54 11.54
C VAL A 142 9.01 9.17 12.92
N GLU A 143 9.66 10.31 13.11
CA GLU A 143 9.68 11.09 14.35
C GLU A 143 9.12 12.50 14.14
N GLY A 144 8.80 13.20 15.24
CA GLY A 144 8.32 14.59 15.19
C GLY A 144 6.85 14.74 14.81
N LEU A 145 6.10 13.64 14.73
CA LEU A 145 4.64 13.66 14.59
C LEU A 145 3.94 13.48 15.92
N GLY A 146 3.02 14.39 16.22
CA GLY A 146 1.98 14.16 17.22
C GLY A 146 1.01 13.09 16.72
N VAL A 147 0.89 11.96 17.42
CA VAL A 147 0.01 10.85 17.05
C VAL A 147 -1.01 10.60 18.16
N LYS A 148 -2.30 10.65 17.80
CA LYS A 148 -3.42 10.47 18.73
C LYS A 148 -3.79 9.01 18.95
N LYS A 149 -3.75 8.21 17.88
CA LYS A 149 -4.19 6.81 17.93
C LYS A 149 -3.59 6.00 16.79
N VAL A 150 -3.06 4.84 17.15
CA VAL A 150 -2.50 3.85 16.22
C VAL A 150 -3.18 2.50 16.43
N VAL A 151 -3.96 2.04 15.44
CA VAL A 151 -4.69 0.77 15.50
C VAL A 151 -4.32 -0.06 14.28
N LEU A 152 -4.06 -1.35 14.47
CA LEU A 152 -3.80 -2.28 13.37
C LEU A 152 -4.99 -2.29 12.39
N ASN A 153 -4.69 -2.36 11.09
CA ASN A 153 -5.64 -2.33 9.97
C ASN A 153 -6.46 -1.04 9.85
N HIS A 154 -6.01 0.05 10.46
CA HIS A 154 -6.64 1.36 10.36
C HIS A 154 -5.61 2.43 10.02
N LYS A 155 -6.08 3.53 9.42
CA LYS A 155 -5.23 4.69 9.15
C LYS A 155 -4.75 5.32 10.45
N VAL A 156 -3.47 5.69 10.47
CA VAL A 156 -2.86 6.42 11.59
C VAL A 156 -3.64 7.72 11.82
N LYS A 157 -4.04 7.96 13.07
CA LYS A 157 -4.70 9.22 13.44
C LYS A 157 -3.65 10.18 14.02
N ALA A 158 -3.06 10.99 13.16
CA ALA A 158 -2.17 12.08 13.56
C ALA A 158 -2.94 13.25 14.18
N GLU A 159 -2.25 14.03 15.01
CA GLU A 159 -2.76 15.31 15.53
C GLU A 159 -2.96 16.32 14.40
N ASN A 160 -1.96 16.44 13.53
CA ASN A 160 -1.98 17.28 12.35
C ASN A 160 -2.06 16.42 11.08
N ARG A 161 -3.23 16.40 10.44
CA ARG A 161 -3.47 15.63 9.21
C ARG A 161 -2.64 16.15 8.03
N LYS A 162 -2.34 17.46 7.98
CA LYS A 162 -1.50 18.05 6.93
C LYS A 162 -0.11 17.44 7.02
N VAL A 163 0.53 17.49 8.20
CA VAL A 163 1.86 16.90 8.43
C VAL A 163 1.89 15.41 8.09
N PHE A 164 0.86 14.65 8.47
CA PHE A 164 0.80 13.23 8.10
C PHE A 164 0.72 12.99 6.58
N SER A 165 0.04 13.86 5.82
CA SER A 165 0.07 13.77 4.35
C SER A 165 1.46 14.02 3.76
N TYR A 166 2.29 14.83 4.42
CA TYR A 166 3.69 15.03 4.05
C TYR A 166 4.54 13.80 4.36
N VAL A 167 4.30 13.12 5.49
CA VAL A 167 4.94 11.82 5.79
C VAL A 167 4.71 10.81 4.68
N ILE A 168 3.46 10.67 4.22
CA ILE A 168 3.14 9.74 3.13
C ILE A 168 3.85 10.15 1.82
N GLN A 169 3.88 11.44 1.49
CA GLN A 169 4.56 11.93 0.29
C GLN A 169 6.06 11.66 0.34
N VAL A 170 6.73 12.00 1.44
CA VAL A 170 8.17 11.75 1.65
C VAL A 170 8.45 10.25 1.62
N GLY A 171 7.65 9.44 2.32
CA GLY A 171 7.81 7.97 2.29
C GLY A 171 7.72 7.40 0.88
N LYS A 172 6.78 7.87 0.05
CA LYS A 172 6.63 7.43 -1.35
C LYS A 172 7.84 7.78 -2.21
N VAL A 173 8.41 8.99 -2.07
CA VAL A 173 9.60 9.37 -2.85
C VAL A 173 10.83 8.64 -2.35
N VAL A 174 11.00 8.44 -1.04
CA VAL A 174 12.08 7.63 -0.45
C VAL A 174 12.04 6.21 -1.01
N GLU A 175 10.86 5.60 -1.05
CA GLU A 175 10.65 4.26 -1.61
C GLU A 175 10.90 4.23 -3.13
N LYS A 176 10.40 5.23 -3.88
CA LYS A 176 10.59 5.37 -5.33
C LYS A 176 12.08 5.43 -5.71
N TRP A 177 12.88 6.15 -4.93
CA TRP A 177 14.32 6.31 -5.13
C TRP A 177 15.15 5.23 -4.42
N GLU A 178 14.50 4.20 -3.87
CA GLU A 178 15.13 3.05 -3.20
C GLU A 178 16.09 3.46 -2.06
N LEU A 179 15.77 4.56 -1.38
CA LEU A 179 16.54 5.05 -0.24
C LEU A 179 16.13 4.33 1.04
N SER A 180 17.11 4.10 1.92
CA SER A 180 16.90 3.43 3.21
C SER A 180 17.43 4.26 4.39
N PRO A 181 16.86 5.46 4.67
CA PRO A 181 17.23 6.22 5.85
C PRO A 181 16.87 5.46 7.13
N GLU A 182 17.64 5.61 8.21
CA GLU A 182 17.28 4.97 9.49
C GLU A 182 16.08 5.66 10.13
N LYS A 183 15.99 6.99 9.97
CA LYS A 183 14.89 7.80 10.50
C LYS A 183 14.57 9.00 9.60
N ILE A 184 13.32 9.42 9.67
CA ILE A 184 12.80 10.63 9.04
C ILE A 184 12.17 11.49 10.13
N VAL A 185 12.75 12.65 10.37
CA VAL A 185 12.32 13.57 11.43
C VAL A 185 11.51 14.68 10.77
N PHE A 186 10.28 14.91 11.26
CA PHE A 186 9.43 16.01 10.82
C PHE A 186 9.42 17.14 11.84
N ASN A 187 9.70 18.36 11.38
CA ASN A 187 9.46 19.58 12.15
C ASN A 187 8.36 20.40 11.47
N GLY A 188 7.12 20.22 11.91
CA GLY A 188 5.99 20.72 11.15
C GLY A 188 5.91 20.00 9.81
N THR A 189 6.04 20.74 8.69
CA THR A 189 6.04 20.17 7.33
C THR A 189 7.44 19.89 6.78
N GLU A 190 8.48 20.41 7.42
CA GLU A 190 9.87 20.16 7.01
C GLU A 190 10.30 18.75 7.38
N ALA A 191 10.98 18.09 6.46
CA ALA A 191 11.45 16.72 6.61
C ALA A 191 12.99 16.64 6.54
N THR A 192 13.56 15.92 7.49
CA THR A 192 15.00 15.61 7.53
C THR A 192 15.20 14.10 7.55
N LEU A 193 15.94 13.58 6.56
CA LEU A 193 16.25 12.16 6.42
C LEU A 193 17.64 11.91 7.02
N HIS A 194 17.78 10.88 7.85
CA HIS A 194 19.06 10.53 8.44
C HIS A 194 19.62 9.25 7.81
N PHE A 195 20.91 9.30 7.49
CA PHE A 195 21.74 8.23 6.94
C PHE A 195 23.04 8.15 7.75
N GLY A 196 23.05 7.36 8.83
CA GLY A 196 24.15 7.25 9.76
C GLY A 196 24.55 8.59 10.38
N THR A 197 25.72 9.11 9.98
CA THR A 197 26.28 10.38 10.47
C THR A 197 25.87 11.60 9.63
N ILE A 198 25.15 11.39 8.53
CA ILE A 198 24.68 12.45 7.65
C ILE A 198 23.17 12.64 7.85
N ALA A 199 22.76 13.88 8.09
CA ALA A 199 21.36 14.30 8.02
C ALA A 199 21.15 15.07 6.71
N VAL A 200 20.00 14.91 6.07
CA VAL A 200 19.65 15.62 4.83
C VAL A 200 18.30 16.28 5.03
N ASN A 201 18.29 17.60 5.16
CA ASN A 201 17.08 18.40 5.19
C ASN A 201 16.55 18.58 3.77
N ILE A 202 15.35 18.06 3.48
CA ILE A 202 14.70 18.19 2.17
C ILE A 202 13.60 19.28 2.18
N GLY A 203 13.42 19.98 3.29
CA GLY A 203 12.40 21.02 3.44
C GLY A 203 10.99 20.45 3.40
N ASP A 204 10.04 21.22 2.87
CA ASP A 204 8.61 20.93 2.92
C ASP A 204 7.93 20.92 1.53
N GLU A 205 8.70 20.88 0.45
CA GLU A 205 8.20 20.84 -0.92
C GLU A 205 9.21 20.19 -1.88
N ASN A 206 8.80 19.99 -3.14
CA ASN A 206 9.66 19.47 -4.21
C ASN A 206 10.43 18.19 -3.83
N PHE A 207 9.79 17.32 -3.04
CA PHE A 207 10.45 16.16 -2.44
C PHE A 207 11.08 15.24 -3.47
N ASP A 208 10.41 15.01 -4.61
CA ASP A 208 10.91 14.09 -5.63
C ASP A 208 12.27 14.54 -6.20
N ASP A 209 12.36 15.81 -6.59
CA ASP A 209 13.57 16.42 -7.15
C ASP A 209 14.72 16.47 -6.13
N ARG A 210 14.41 16.82 -4.88
CA ARG A 210 15.40 16.90 -3.79
C ARG A 210 15.91 15.52 -3.38
N VAL A 211 15.00 14.55 -3.26
CA VAL A 211 15.35 13.17 -2.89
C VAL A 211 16.18 12.49 -3.98
N ALA A 212 15.97 12.82 -5.26
CA ALA A 212 16.79 12.34 -6.36
C ALA A 212 18.28 12.72 -6.24
N GLN A 213 18.60 13.84 -5.58
CA GLN A 213 19.98 14.29 -5.38
C GLN A 213 20.70 13.60 -4.22
N ILE A 214 19.98 12.88 -3.36
CA ILE A 214 20.54 12.34 -2.12
C ILE A 214 21.63 11.31 -2.42
N THR A 215 21.38 10.34 -3.31
CA THR A 215 22.35 9.28 -3.60
C THR A 215 23.71 9.82 -4.08
N PRO A 216 23.78 10.70 -5.11
CA PRO A 216 25.04 11.33 -5.51
C PRO A 216 25.74 12.11 -4.39
N ILE A 217 24.99 12.79 -3.53
CA ILE A 217 25.55 13.57 -2.42
C ILE A 217 26.15 12.65 -1.35
N LEU A 218 25.43 11.60 -0.96
CA LEU A 218 25.91 10.63 0.03
C LEU A 218 27.19 9.94 -0.43
N GLU A 219 27.32 9.65 -1.73
CA GLU A 219 28.56 9.11 -2.32
C GLU A 219 29.74 10.08 -2.17
N LYS A 220 29.52 11.38 -2.37
CA LYS A 220 30.55 12.43 -2.21
C LYS A 220 30.90 12.72 -0.75
N LEU A 221 29.99 12.46 0.17
CA LEU A 221 30.14 12.73 1.60
C LEU A 221 30.52 11.47 2.42
N GLN A 222 30.93 10.38 1.76
CA GLN A 222 31.37 9.18 2.45
C GLN A 222 32.47 9.47 3.48
N GLY A 223 32.26 9.03 4.72
CA GLY A 223 33.19 9.23 5.82
C GLY A 223 33.12 10.62 6.48
N LYS A 224 32.24 11.51 6.02
CA LYS A 224 31.94 12.79 6.69
C LYS A 224 30.74 12.64 7.64
N SER A 225 30.56 13.65 8.48
CA SER A 225 29.44 13.79 9.39
C SER A 225 28.91 15.21 9.29
N GLY A 226 27.59 15.41 9.31
CA GLY A 226 27.01 16.73 9.14
C GLY A 226 25.60 16.74 8.57
N THR A 227 25.11 17.95 8.27
CA THR A 227 23.79 18.19 7.70
C THR A 227 23.92 18.74 6.30
N VAL A 228 23.26 18.09 5.33
CA VAL A 228 23.07 18.61 3.98
C VAL A 228 21.75 19.37 3.95
N HIS A 229 21.79 20.59 3.42
CA HIS A 229 20.62 21.43 3.23
C HIS A 229 20.19 21.40 1.76
N LEU A 230 19.09 20.70 1.47
CA LEU A 230 18.45 20.61 0.16
C LEU A 230 17.12 21.37 0.09
N GLU A 231 16.67 21.97 1.18
CA GLU A 231 15.42 22.74 1.25
C GLU A 231 15.37 23.94 0.29
N ASN A 232 16.51 24.43 -0.18
CA ASN A 232 16.60 25.53 -1.16
C ASN A 232 16.89 25.04 -2.59
N PHE A 233 17.08 23.73 -2.78
CA PHE A 233 17.35 23.16 -4.10
C PHE A 233 16.08 23.19 -4.96
N THR A 234 16.26 23.67 -6.19
CA THR A 234 15.28 23.63 -7.28
C THR A 234 16.00 23.40 -8.61
N MET A 235 15.27 23.03 -9.67
CA MET A 235 15.84 22.90 -11.02
C MET A 235 16.43 24.19 -11.59
N GLN A 236 16.13 25.35 -10.97
CA GLN A 236 16.61 26.67 -11.39
C GLN A 236 17.72 27.21 -10.47
N SER A 237 17.75 26.76 -9.21
CA SER A 237 18.72 27.13 -8.19
C SER A 237 19.27 25.85 -7.57
N THR A 238 20.42 25.39 -8.06
CA THR A 238 21.10 24.16 -7.64
C THR A 238 21.94 24.35 -6.38
N LEU A 239 21.59 25.32 -5.53
CA LEU A 239 22.33 25.62 -4.32
C LEU A 239 22.12 24.51 -3.28
N ILE A 240 23.21 23.81 -2.98
CA ILE A 240 23.27 22.76 -1.96
C ILE A 240 24.37 23.17 -0.99
N SER A 241 24.06 23.27 0.30
CA SER A 241 25.07 23.49 1.33
C SER A 241 25.22 22.27 2.24
N PHE A 242 26.43 22.07 2.74
CA PHE A 242 26.77 21.04 3.69
C PHE A 242 27.40 21.68 4.93
N ARG A 243 26.79 21.42 6.08
CA ARG A 243 27.29 21.83 7.39
C ARG A 243 27.97 20.65 8.07
N PRO A 244 29.30 20.59 8.13
CA PRO A 244 30.00 19.49 8.79
C PRO A 244 29.79 19.52 10.30
N THR A 245 29.71 18.35 10.91
CA THR A 245 29.83 18.17 12.36
C THR A 245 31.31 18.06 12.71
N VAL A 246 31.77 18.93 13.60
CA VAL A 246 33.17 19.01 14.05
C VAL A 246 33.25 18.49 15.48
N GLU A 247 34.05 17.45 15.70
CA GLU A 247 34.41 17.04 17.06
C GLU A 247 35.68 17.79 17.48
N ALA A 248 35.56 18.63 18.51
CA ALA A 248 36.69 19.33 19.09
C ALA A 248 37.56 18.38 19.92
N GLU A 249 38.83 18.76 20.14
CA GLU A 249 39.81 17.93 20.86
C GLU A 249 39.41 17.61 22.31
N ASP A 250 38.47 18.35 22.90
CA ASP A 250 37.91 18.10 24.23
C ASP A 250 36.69 17.16 24.22
N GLY A 251 36.34 16.60 23.05
CA GLY A 251 35.19 15.71 22.85
C GLY A 251 33.85 16.45 22.72
N THR A 252 33.85 17.78 22.64
CA THR A 252 32.63 18.54 22.33
C THR A 252 32.31 18.47 20.84
N VAL A 253 31.04 18.23 20.52
CA VAL A 253 30.55 18.17 19.14
C VAL A 253 29.91 19.51 18.79
N THR A 254 30.44 20.20 17.80
CA THR A 254 29.95 21.50 17.32
C THR A 254 29.64 21.46 15.83
N GLU A 255 28.85 22.42 15.34
CA GLU A 255 28.62 22.58 13.90
C GLU A 255 29.70 23.49 13.30
N GLY A 256 30.23 23.10 12.13
CA GLY A 256 31.13 23.92 11.33
C GLY A 256 30.40 24.96 10.47
N GLU A 257 31.14 25.68 9.63
CA GLU A 257 30.58 26.64 8.69
C GLU A 257 29.95 25.95 7.48
N ASP A 258 28.91 26.57 6.90
CA ASP A 258 28.22 26.05 5.71
C ASP A 258 29.17 26.07 4.50
N GLN A 259 29.32 24.93 3.84
CA GLN A 259 30.13 24.76 2.64
C GLN A 259 29.20 24.55 1.44
N ILE A 260 29.38 25.30 0.36
CA ILE A 260 28.61 25.07 -0.88
C ILE A 260 29.17 23.81 -1.54
N LEU A 261 28.28 22.86 -1.88
CA LEU A 261 28.61 21.69 -2.68
C LEU A 261 28.42 22.05 -4.15
N ASP A 262 29.50 22.19 -4.91
CA ASP A 262 29.44 22.36 -6.36
C ASP A 262 29.20 21.01 -7.08
N GLU A 263 28.93 21.06 -8.40
CA GLU A 263 28.76 19.85 -9.23
C GLU A 263 29.97 18.90 -9.16
N THR A 264 31.16 19.41 -8.82
CA THR A 264 32.41 18.63 -8.76
C THR A 264 32.71 18.01 -7.39
N GLY A 265 31.98 18.38 -6.34
CA GLY A 265 32.15 17.84 -4.99
C GLY A 265 33.34 18.43 -4.22
N ALA A 266 33.86 19.58 -4.65
CA ALA A 266 34.88 20.30 -3.90
C ALA A 266 34.21 21.26 -2.90
N THR A 267 34.70 21.26 -1.65
CA THR A 267 34.28 22.22 -0.63
C THR A 267 35.01 23.53 -0.91
N ASP A 268 34.32 24.52 -1.49
CA ASP A 268 34.90 25.85 -1.65
C ASP A 268 34.90 26.56 -0.30
N SER A 269 36.03 26.50 0.41
CA SER A 269 36.30 27.41 1.52
C SER A 269 36.73 28.76 0.93
N GLY A 270 35.79 29.46 0.30
CA GLY A 270 36.04 30.74 -0.33
C GLY A 270 36.33 31.81 0.72
N GLU A 271 37.62 32.11 0.95
CA GLU A 271 38.05 33.35 1.61
C GLU A 271 37.44 34.54 0.86
N GLN A 272 36.52 35.24 1.52
CA GLN A 272 35.97 36.51 1.06
C GLN A 272 37.09 37.56 1.07
N THR A 273 37.84 37.64 -0.04
CA THR A 273 38.69 38.79 -0.33
C THR A 273 37.90 39.75 -1.22
N GLY A 274 37.68 40.94 -0.68
CA GLY A 274 36.97 42.00 -1.38
C GLY A 274 37.75 42.51 -2.61
N ALA A 275 37.00 42.96 -3.60
CA ALA A 275 37.42 43.91 -4.62
C ALA A 275 36.12 44.46 -5.23
N ASP A 276 35.80 45.71 -4.95
CA ASP A 276 36.20 46.88 -5.75
C ASP A 276 35.40 47.00 -7.06
N SER A 277 34.56 48.03 -7.02
CA SER A 277 33.95 48.73 -8.15
C SER A 277 34.92 48.93 -9.31
N TYR A 278 34.51 48.53 -10.51
CA TYR A 278 34.83 49.28 -11.73
C TYR A 278 33.62 49.31 -12.68
N ASN A 279 33.15 50.53 -12.93
CA ASN A 279 32.36 50.95 -14.07
C ASN A 279 33.17 50.80 -15.36
N GLU A 280 32.52 50.40 -16.45
CA GLU A 280 32.83 50.92 -17.77
C GLU A 280 31.57 50.91 -18.65
N ASP A 281 31.12 52.13 -18.96
CA ASP A 281 30.20 52.45 -20.06
C ASP A 281 30.77 51.94 -21.40
N TRP A 282 29.92 51.55 -22.35
CA TRP A 282 29.89 52.07 -23.73
C TRP A 282 28.65 51.54 -24.47
N GLU A 283 27.94 52.46 -25.11
CA GLU A 283 26.71 52.26 -25.88
C GLU A 283 26.93 51.54 -27.22
N ALA A 284 25.93 50.76 -27.65
CA ALA A 284 25.44 50.72 -29.04
C ALA A 284 24.13 49.91 -29.16
N GLU A 285 23.03 50.60 -29.48
CA GLU A 285 21.81 50.09 -30.13
C GLU A 285 21.71 50.79 -31.52
N PRO A 286 20.84 50.40 -32.46
CA PRO A 286 19.95 49.22 -32.55
C PRO A 286 20.10 48.49 -33.91
N GLN A 287 19.29 47.45 -34.18
CA GLN A 287 18.53 47.30 -35.44
C GLN A 287 17.44 46.22 -35.27
N TYR A 288 16.25 46.60 -35.71
CA TYR A 288 14.96 45.92 -35.62
C TYR A 288 14.82 44.84 -36.71
N ASP A 289 14.13 43.75 -36.41
CA ASP A 289 13.10 43.23 -37.32
C ASP A 289 11.97 42.52 -36.54
N GLU A 290 10.80 42.53 -37.16
CA GLU A 290 9.47 42.69 -36.61
C GLU A 290 8.65 41.38 -36.65
N SER A 291 7.55 41.37 -35.89
CA SER A 291 6.39 40.45 -35.93
C SER A 291 6.57 39.09 -35.24
N VAL A 292 5.70 38.65 -34.33
CA VAL A 292 4.23 38.57 -34.42
C VAL A 292 3.57 38.75 -33.05
N THR A 293 2.50 39.55 -33.01
CA THR A 293 1.54 39.73 -31.90
C THR A 293 0.33 38.80 -32.07
N TYR A 294 -0.22 38.30 -30.95
CA TYR A 294 -1.65 38.07 -30.58
C TYR A 294 -1.60 37.16 -29.33
N GLY A 295 -2.27 37.37 -28.20
CA GLY A 295 -3.24 38.37 -27.75
C GLY A 295 -3.55 38.08 -26.28
N ASP A 296 -3.92 39.14 -25.56
CA ASP A 296 -4.52 39.13 -24.23
C ASP A 296 -5.77 38.23 -24.18
N GLY A 297 -5.99 37.57 -23.05
CA GLY A 297 -7.02 36.55 -22.88
C GLY A 297 -7.05 36.00 -21.45
N THR A 298 -7.38 36.88 -20.52
CA THR A 298 -7.90 36.54 -19.19
C THR A 298 -9.25 35.84 -19.33
N GLU A 299 -9.35 34.54 -19.06
CA GLU A 299 -10.62 33.92 -18.63
C GLU A 299 -10.38 32.80 -17.61
N ILE A 300 -10.84 33.09 -16.40
CA ILE A 300 -11.11 32.17 -15.31
C ILE A 300 -12.34 31.36 -15.73
N TYR A 301 -12.23 30.03 -15.75
CA TYR A 301 -13.38 29.15 -15.79
C TYR A 301 -13.66 28.64 -14.38
N ASP A 302 -14.60 29.32 -13.73
CA ASP A 302 -15.44 28.74 -12.68
C ASP A 302 -16.36 27.71 -13.33
N ASP A 303 -16.42 26.49 -12.80
CA ASP A 303 -17.56 25.61 -12.99
C ASP A 303 -18.14 25.26 -11.62
N GLU A 304 -19.09 26.12 -11.21
CA GLU A 304 -20.08 25.80 -10.20
C GLU A 304 -21.13 24.84 -10.80
N THR A 305 -21.11 23.58 -10.37
CA THR A 305 -22.36 22.83 -10.24
C THR A 305 -22.44 22.24 -8.84
N GLY A 306 -23.06 23.01 -7.94
CA GLY A 306 -23.58 22.49 -6.68
C GLY A 306 -24.83 21.64 -6.92
N SER A 307 -24.94 20.55 -6.19
CA SER A 307 -26.23 20.05 -5.74
C SER A 307 -26.12 19.71 -4.26
N TYR A 308 -26.86 20.49 -3.48
CA TYR A 308 -27.17 20.32 -2.08
C TYR A 308 -28.08 19.09 -1.93
N GLU A 309 -27.81 18.26 -0.93
CA GLU A 309 -28.84 17.43 -0.29
C GLU A 309 -28.92 17.86 1.16
N ASP A 310 -29.86 18.76 1.44
CA ASP A 310 -30.51 18.89 2.73
C ASP A 310 -31.86 18.16 2.67
N GLY A 311 -32.35 17.70 3.82
CA GLY A 311 -33.65 17.02 3.92
C GLY A 311 -33.57 15.81 4.85
N SER A 312 -33.50 16.05 6.15
CA SER A 312 -34.69 16.03 7.03
C SER A 312 -35.09 14.60 7.41
N GLY A 313 -34.77 14.26 8.66
CA GLY A 313 -35.40 13.15 9.34
C GLY A 313 -36.88 13.46 9.57
N THR A 314 -37.71 12.46 9.32
CA THR A 314 -39.06 12.36 9.85
C THR A 314 -39.29 10.94 10.34
N TYR A 315 -39.81 10.87 11.55
CA TYR A 315 -40.32 9.72 12.26
C TYR A 315 -41.39 9.00 11.42
N ASP A 316 -41.33 7.68 11.39
CA ASP A 316 -42.44 6.85 10.90
C ASP A 316 -43.00 6.05 12.09
N ASP A 317 -44.18 6.49 12.52
CA ASP A 317 -45.05 5.85 13.50
C ASP A 317 -46.24 5.27 12.73
N GLY A 318 -46.39 3.95 12.81
CA GLY A 318 -47.70 3.36 13.04
C GLY A 318 -48.60 3.01 11.86
N SER A 319 -49.22 1.84 12.01
CA SER A 319 -50.42 1.31 11.34
C SER A 319 -50.25 0.74 9.93
N GLU A 320 -50.20 -0.59 9.79
CA GLU A 320 -51.37 -1.47 9.66
C GLU A 320 -52.20 -1.17 8.40
N ASN A 321 -52.09 -2.06 7.41
CA ASN A 321 -53.20 -2.33 6.49
C ASN A 321 -53.14 -3.76 5.97
N TYR A 322 -54.05 -4.55 6.54
CA TYR A 322 -54.94 -5.53 5.91
C TYR A 322 -54.39 -6.46 4.83
N ASP A 323 -54.35 -7.74 5.23
CA ASP A 323 -54.36 -8.90 4.35
C ASP A 323 -55.65 -8.99 3.52
N GLY A 324 -55.52 -9.69 2.40
CA GLY A 324 -56.61 -10.03 1.50
C GLY A 324 -56.32 -11.35 0.83
N THR A 325 -56.34 -12.45 1.60
CA THR A 325 -56.46 -13.80 1.04
C THR A 325 -57.49 -14.57 1.83
N GLY A 326 -58.67 -14.73 1.22
CA GLY A 326 -59.79 -15.42 1.82
C GLY A 326 -59.51 -16.90 2.08
N ASN A 327 -60.05 -17.39 3.18
CA ASN A 327 -60.53 -18.76 3.26
C ASN A 327 -61.79 -18.76 4.13
N TYR A 328 -62.85 -19.38 3.60
CA TYR A 328 -64.09 -19.63 4.32
C TYR A 328 -63.85 -20.81 5.26
N ASP A 329 -64.24 -20.67 6.53
CA ASP A 329 -64.73 -21.81 7.29
C ASP A 329 -65.72 -21.35 8.38
N ASP A 330 -66.73 -22.19 8.59
CA ASP A 330 -67.76 -22.06 9.63
C ASP A 330 -67.12 -22.14 11.03
N GLY A 331 -67.70 -21.73 12.15
CA GLY A 331 -69.07 -21.61 12.59
C GLY A 331 -69.03 -21.65 14.13
N SER A 332 -70.00 -21.02 14.81
CA SER A 332 -70.28 -21.12 16.27
C SER A 332 -69.15 -20.72 17.25
N GLY A 333 -69.34 -20.05 18.37
CA GLY A 333 -70.51 -19.64 19.14
C GLY A 333 -69.98 -19.11 20.49
N MET A 334 -70.66 -18.07 21.00
CA MET A 334 -70.80 -17.63 22.39
C MET A 334 -69.71 -17.95 23.44
N GLY A 335 -69.28 -16.89 24.13
CA GLY A 335 -69.64 -16.75 25.54
C GLY A 335 -68.50 -16.73 26.55
N TYR A 336 -68.40 -15.58 27.21
CA TYR A 336 -67.71 -15.23 28.46
C TYR A 336 -66.24 -14.82 28.37
#